data_AF-A0A5N6ZF93-F1
#
_entry.id   AF-A0A5N6ZF93-F1
#
_cell.length_a   1.000
_cell.length_b   1.000
_cell.length_c   1.000
_cell.angle_alpha   90.00
_cell.angle_beta   90.00
_cell.angle_gamma   90.00
#
_symmetry.space_group_name_H-M   'P 1'
#
loop_
_entity.id
_entity.type
_entity.pdbx_description
1 polymer ?
#
loop_
_entity_poly.entity_id
_entity_poly.type
_entity_poly.pdbx_seq_one_letter_code
_entity_poly.pdbx_strand_id
1 'polypeptide(L)'
;MSTDNERNADVGAETSEKDEREMLYDNTDYDHRRFEPVWDNEEGYPDGEIPPEIVEYLGENPESSHVQMAGPSRTIFHLCGRPDVVQMIDDPAYVIEDEIVVIPIGCFPSSFLLSRYQDEGIFPWDHIPGLPVGAVRKSSIPASVTTSVTTQELKSLYPLSRSGTSDERIKVLRLTNIKNRETFASQVIAQFSDGLLARKDLLFRGLSLNALERSLSFFVPVIRSTNADNEFGPGIYATEDLKTAKDYAGVTGAIMVFTKPDTQDMNYWQPTDDEWKHLTAKWLGLSLSDIRVPEAYHTADIIEGPMSTDQAKAQKKSRFARPDTINQTAFVSYHGCQLLRRELKAIIFLE
;
A
#
# COMPACT_ATOMS: atom_id res chain seq x y z
N MET A 1 -18.95 56.56 -39.80
CA MET A 1 -18.91 56.67 -38.33
C MET A 1 -20.12 55.94 -37.80
N SER A 2 -19.93 55.18 -36.72
CA SER A 2 -20.80 54.11 -36.17
C SER A 2 -20.57 52.76 -36.85
N THR A 3 -19.61 52.02 -36.29
CA THR A 3 -19.44 50.58 -36.50
C THR A 3 -20.25 49.83 -35.46
N ASP A 4 -21.12 48.95 -35.93
CA ASP A 4 -21.95 48.06 -35.14
C ASP A 4 -21.10 47.04 -34.36
N ASN A 5 -21.53 46.81 -33.13
CA ASN A 5 -20.85 46.04 -32.10
C ASN A 5 -21.34 44.59 -32.16
N GLU A 6 -20.55 43.69 -32.75
CA GLU A 6 -20.79 42.24 -32.73
C GLU A 6 -20.65 41.71 -31.29
N ARG A 7 -21.78 41.29 -30.71
CA ARG A 7 -21.79 40.45 -29.50
C ARG A 7 -21.52 39.01 -29.89
N ASN A 8 -20.28 38.56 -29.76
CA ASN A 8 -19.97 37.14 -29.63
C ASN A 8 -20.22 36.73 -28.18
N ALA A 9 -21.31 36.00 -27.97
CA ALA A 9 -21.56 35.28 -26.73
C ALA A 9 -20.66 34.03 -26.74
N ASP A 10 -19.52 34.14 -26.06
CA ASP A 10 -18.65 33.02 -25.74
C ASP A 10 -19.33 32.19 -24.65
N VAL A 11 -19.93 31.07 -25.05
CA VAL A 11 -20.45 30.06 -24.13
C VAL A 11 -19.24 29.25 -23.68
N GLY A 12 -18.56 29.77 -22.66
CA GLY A 12 -17.59 29.00 -21.89
C GLY A 12 -18.31 27.83 -21.24
N ALA A 13 -18.13 26.64 -21.80
CA ALA A 13 -18.46 25.40 -21.13
C ALA A 13 -17.53 25.29 -19.90
N GLU A 14 -18.04 25.67 -18.74
CA GLU A 14 -17.49 25.26 -17.45
C GLU A 14 -17.57 23.73 -17.38
N THR A 15 -16.53 23.05 -17.83
CA THR A 15 -16.25 21.70 -17.39
C THR A 15 -15.87 21.80 -15.92
N SER A 16 -16.87 21.67 -15.05
CA SER A 16 -16.64 21.41 -13.63
C SER A 16 -15.89 20.09 -13.55
N GLU A 17 -14.57 20.16 -13.42
CA GLU A 17 -13.77 19.07 -12.84
C GLU A 17 -14.37 18.84 -11.44
N LYS A 18 -15.30 17.90 -11.36
CA LYS A 18 -15.77 17.38 -10.08
C LYS A 18 -14.53 16.82 -9.41
N ASP A 19 -14.13 17.47 -8.32
CA ASP A 19 -13.23 16.93 -7.31
C ASP A 19 -13.50 15.43 -7.10
N GLU A 20 -12.67 14.58 -7.70
CA GLU A 20 -12.63 13.13 -7.46
C GLU A 20 -11.97 12.87 -6.09
N ARG A 21 -12.37 13.62 -5.05
CA ARG A 21 -11.87 13.40 -3.69
C ARG A 21 -12.58 12.17 -3.13
N GLU A 22 -11.81 11.18 -2.68
CA GLU A 22 -12.34 10.06 -1.92
C GLU A 22 -13.03 10.61 -0.66
N MET A 23 -14.36 10.44 -0.57
CA MET A 23 -15.15 10.89 0.57
C MET A 23 -15.13 9.80 1.64
N LEU A 24 -14.58 10.06 2.83
CA LEU A 24 -14.74 9.18 3.98
C LEU A 24 -15.94 9.63 4.85
N TYR A 25 -17.03 8.86 4.81
CA TYR A 25 -18.17 9.00 5.71
C TYR A 25 -17.78 8.68 7.16
N ASP A 26 -18.50 9.28 8.10
CA ASP A 26 -18.32 9.07 9.52
C ASP A 26 -18.97 7.73 9.93
N ASN A 27 -18.24 6.90 10.69
CA ASN A 27 -18.72 5.58 11.13
C ASN A 27 -19.82 5.71 12.21
N THR A 28 -20.08 6.91 12.72
CA THR A 28 -21.10 7.20 13.75
C THR A 28 -22.46 7.66 13.20
N ASP A 29 -22.54 8.04 11.91
CA ASP A 29 -23.78 8.44 11.20
C ASP A 29 -24.23 7.34 10.20
N TYR A 30 -24.18 6.11 10.67
CA TYR A 30 -24.09 4.91 9.85
C TYR A 30 -25.39 4.10 9.82
N ASP A 31 -25.78 3.57 8.66
CA ASP A 31 -26.94 2.67 8.54
C ASP A 31 -26.55 1.25 8.95
N HIS A 32 -26.51 1.00 10.27
CA HIS A 32 -26.22 -0.31 10.88
C HIS A 32 -27.20 -1.42 10.45
N ARG A 33 -28.27 -1.12 9.71
CA ARG A 33 -29.17 -2.15 9.14
C ARG A 33 -28.70 -2.67 7.79
N ARG A 34 -27.91 -1.89 7.06
CA ARG A 34 -27.46 -2.23 5.70
C ARG A 34 -26.01 -2.62 5.64
N PHE A 35 -25.19 -2.15 6.56
CA PHE A 35 -23.76 -2.38 6.57
C PHE A 35 -23.29 -2.74 7.99
N GLU A 36 -22.32 -3.63 8.08
CA GLU A 36 -21.74 -4.09 9.35
C GLU A 36 -20.57 -3.16 9.75
N PRO A 37 -20.41 -2.78 11.04
CA PRO A 37 -19.39 -1.80 11.42
C PRO A 37 -17.95 -2.29 11.19
N VAL A 38 -17.04 -1.33 11.02
CA VAL A 38 -15.59 -1.55 10.93
C VAL A 38 -14.88 -1.14 12.21
N TRP A 39 -13.76 -1.77 12.51
CA TRP A 39 -12.78 -1.27 13.48
C TRP A 39 -11.89 -0.22 12.81
N ASP A 40 -11.72 0.93 13.47
CA ASP A 40 -10.84 2.03 13.07
C ASP A 40 -9.77 2.27 14.15
N ASN A 41 -8.55 2.62 13.74
CA ASN A 41 -7.45 2.78 14.68
C ASN A 41 -7.56 3.99 15.62
N GLU A 42 -8.39 4.98 15.29
CA GLU A 42 -8.61 6.15 16.16
C GLU A 42 -9.88 6.01 17.00
N GLU A 43 -10.95 5.49 16.39
CA GLU A 43 -12.29 5.44 17.02
C GLU A 43 -12.61 4.07 17.62
N GLY A 44 -11.79 3.05 17.34
CA GLY A 44 -12.04 1.68 17.75
C GLY A 44 -13.21 1.07 16.99
N TYR A 45 -13.91 0.14 17.65
CA TYR A 45 -15.14 -0.44 17.11
C TYR A 45 -16.35 0.26 17.75
N PRO A 46 -17.33 0.74 16.96
CA PRO A 46 -18.37 1.63 17.48
C PRO A 46 -19.38 0.93 18.41
N ASP A 47 -19.64 -0.36 18.21
CA ASP A 47 -20.69 -1.09 18.93
C ASP A 47 -20.15 -2.33 19.66
N GLY A 48 -19.87 -2.20 20.96
CA GLY A 48 -19.65 -3.35 21.84
C GLY A 48 -18.34 -4.12 21.59
N GLU A 49 -18.43 -5.45 21.61
CA GLU A 49 -17.27 -6.33 21.42
C GLU A 49 -16.91 -6.46 19.94
N ILE A 50 -15.62 -6.37 19.62
CA ILE A 50 -15.11 -6.55 18.26
C ILE A 50 -15.41 -7.99 17.81
N PRO A 51 -16.01 -8.20 16.62
CA PRO A 51 -16.28 -9.53 16.10
C PRO A 51 -15.03 -10.41 16.04
N PRO A 52 -15.13 -11.73 16.36
CA PRO A 52 -13.97 -12.63 16.36
C PRO A 52 -13.19 -12.65 15.05
N GLU A 53 -13.88 -12.55 13.90
CA GLU A 53 -13.23 -12.50 12.60
C GLU A 53 -12.36 -11.26 12.38
N ILE A 54 -12.69 -10.11 13.01
CA ILE A 54 -11.86 -8.90 12.99
C ILE A 54 -10.73 -9.01 14.01
N VAL A 55 -11.02 -9.51 15.22
CA VAL A 55 -10.01 -9.72 16.28
C VAL A 55 -8.87 -10.62 15.80
N GLU A 56 -9.18 -11.65 15.00
CA GLU A 56 -8.17 -12.56 14.43
C GLU A 56 -7.07 -11.83 13.65
N TYR A 57 -7.41 -10.74 12.97
CA TYR A 57 -6.47 -9.90 12.22
C TYR A 57 -5.74 -8.88 13.12
N LEU A 58 -6.45 -8.28 14.06
CA LEU A 58 -5.90 -7.24 14.94
C LEU A 58 -4.93 -7.81 15.99
N GLY A 59 -5.13 -9.08 16.38
CA GLY A 59 -4.34 -9.78 17.39
C GLY A 59 -4.85 -9.54 18.81
N GLU A 60 -4.06 -9.97 19.80
CA GLU A 60 -4.46 -9.93 21.23
C GLU A 60 -4.65 -8.51 21.77
N ASN A 61 -4.03 -7.50 21.15
CA ASN A 61 -4.17 -6.11 21.53
C ASN A 61 -4.45 -5.22 20.30
N PRO A 62 -5.74 -5.05 19.96
CA PRO A 62 -6.18 -4.22 18.84
C PRO A 62 -5.67 -2.78 18.87
N GLU A 63 -5.54 -2.17 20.04
CA GLU A 63 -5.07 -0.79 20.19
C GLU A 63 -3.57 -0.63 19.85
N SER A 64 -2.81 -1.72 19.95
CA SER A 64 -1.41 -1.77 19.50
C SER A 64 -1.26 -2.25 18.06
N SER A 65 -2.38 -2.50 17.37
CA SER A 65 -2.35 -2.96 16.00
C SER A 65 -1.99 -1.80 15.08
N HIS A 66 -0.91 -1.93 14.30
CA HIS A 66 -0.55 -0.95 13.27
C HIS A 66 -1.41 -1.11 11.99
N VAL A 67 -2.70 -1.34 12.19
CA VAL A 67 -3.73 -1.44 11.16
C VAL A 67 -4.44 -0.11 11.12
N GLN A 68 -4.82 0.39 9.94
CA GLN A 68 -5.62 1.60 9.84
C GLN A 68 -7.10 1.31 10.07
N MET A 69 -7.60 0.25 9.43
CA MET A 69 -9.01 -0.13 9.44
C MET A 69 -9.14 -1.63 9.19
N ALA A 70 -10.10 -2.28 9.83
CA ALA A 70 -10.42 -3.68 9.57
C ALA A 70 -11.93 -3.94 9.61
N GLY A 71 -12.43 -4.73 8.67
CA GLY A 71 -13.83 -5.12 8.61
C GLY A 71 -14.29 -5.49 7.19
N PRO A 72 -15.61 -5.60 6.97
CA PRO A 72 -16.17 -6.00 5.69
C PRO A 72 -15.80 -5.04 4.56
N SER A 73 -15.28 -5.58 3.46
CA SER A 73 -14.85 -4.79 2.30
C SER A 73 -15.97 -3.90 1.75
N ARG A 74 -17.20 -4.41 1.74
CA ARG A 74 -18.39 -3.68 1.32
C ARG A 74 -18.65 -2.44 2.16
N THR A 75 -18.53 -2.55 3.48
CA THR A 75 -18.63 -1.40 4.39
C THR A 75 -17.52 -0.39 4.12
N ILE A 76 -16.27 -0.85 3.96
CA ILE A 76 -15.13 0.05 3.74
C ILE A 76 -15.33 0.85 2.44
N PHE A 77 -15.78 0.21 1.35
CA PHE A 77 -16.11 0.94 0.12
C PHE A 77 -17.27 1.91 0.29
N HIS A 78 -18.30 1.53 1.04
CA HIS A 78 -19.39 2.44 1.36
C HIS A 78 -18.86 3.68 2.09
N LEU A 79 -18.08 3.48 3.16
CA LEU A 79 -17.45 4.55 3.93
C LEU A 79 -16.57 5.43 3.05
N CYS A 80 -15.87 4.88 2.06
CA CYS A 80 -15.07 5.65 1.11
C CYS A 80 -15.85 6.29 -0.06
N GLY A 81 -17.18 6.31 -0.01
CA GLY A 81 -17.97 6.99 -1.05
C GLY A 81 -17.98 6.24 -2.38
N ARG A 82 -17.87 4.91 -2.36
CA ARG A 82 -17.85 4.04 -3.54
C ARG A 82 -19.09 3.15 -3.65
N PRO A 83 -20.29 3.74 -3.82
CA PRO A 83 -21.53 2.97 -3.96
C PRO A 83 -21.56 2.15 -5.26
N ASP A 84 -20.75 2.52 -6.26
CA ASP A 84 -20.51 1.75 -7.48
C ASP A 84 -19.89 0.38 -7.17
N VAL A 85 -18.88 0.35 -6.31
CA VAL A 85 -18.20 -0.90 -5.91
C VAL A 85 -19.10 -1.74 -4.99
N VAL A 86 -19.83 -1.09 -4.08
CA VAL A 86 -20.81 -1.78 -3.22
C VAL A 86 -21.85 -2.52 -4.06
N GLN A 87 -22.37 -1.90 -5.12
CA GLN A 87 -23.31 -2.56 -6.03
C GLN A 87 -22.70 -3.76 -6.74
N MET A 88 -21.41 -3.71 -7.10
CA MET A 88 -20.72 -4.85 -7.69
C MET A 88 -20.55 -6.01 -6.71
N ILE A 89 -20.29 -5.72 -5.43
CA ILE A 89 -20.22 -6.76 -4.38
C ILE A 89 -21.60 -7.40 -4.14
N ASP A 90 -22.66 -6.60 -4.17
CA ASP A 90 -24.04 -7.07 -3.98
C ASP A 90 -24.61 -7.84 -5.20
N ASP A 91 -24.00 -7.70 -6.37
CA ASP A 91 -24.48 -8.32 -7.62
C ASP A 91 -23.80 -9.68 -7.87
N PRO A 92 -24.57 -10.79 -7.88
CA PRO A 92 -24.04 -12.14 -8.07
C PRO A 92 -23.40 -12.39 -9.44
N ALA A 93 -23.50 -11.45 -10.39
CA ALA A 93 -22.79 -11.51 -11.66
C ALA A 93 -21.27 -11.26 -11.52
N TYR A 94 -20.84 -10.65 -10.41
CA TYR A 94 -19.42 -10.40 -10.13
C TYR A 94 -18.86 -11.42 -9.14
N VAL A 95 -17.53 -11.59 -9.18
CA VAL A 95 -16.77 -12.51 -8.33
C VAL A 95 -16.22 -11.85 -7.06
N ILE A 96 -16.56 -10.58 -6.82
CA ILE A 96 -16.08 -9.83 -5.66
C ILE A 96 -16.93 -10.22 -4.46
N GLU A 97 -16.32 -10.85 -3.46
CA GLU A 97 -17.00 -11.27 -2.25
C GLU A 97 -16.91 -10.18 -1.16
N ASP A 98 -17.91 -10.13 -0.27
CA ASP A 98 -17.83 -9.30 0.92
C ASP A 98 -16.98 -9.99 2.00
N GLU A 99 -15.67 -9.83 1.90
CA GLU A 99 -14.71 -10.42 2.82
C GLU A 99 -14.25 -9.43 3.91
N ILE A 100 -13.80 -9.96 5.05
CA ILE A 100 -13.11 -9.16 6.06
C ILE A 100 -11.70 -8.84 5.57
N VAL A 101 -11.43 -7.55 5.38
CA VAL A 101 -10.15 -7.02 4.92
C VAL A 101 -9.49 -6.17 5.97
N VAL A 102 -8.16 -6.07 5.86
CA VAL A 102 -7.31 -5.22 6.69
C VAL A 102 -6.69 -4.17 5.80
N ILE A 103 -6.81 -2.91 6.19
CA ILE A 103 -6.18 -1.78 5.54
C ILE A 103 -4.90 -1.45 6.31
N PRO A 104 -3.72 -1.59 5.69
CA PRO A 104 -2.47 -1.22 6.33
C PRO A 104 -2.47 0.26 6.70
N ILE A 105 -1.65 0.60 7.70
CA ILE A 105 -1.40 2.01 8.02
C ILE A 105 -0.77 2.74 6.84
N GLY A 106 -1.07 4.03 6.71
CA GLY A 106 -0.52 4.84 5.64
C GLY A 106 -1.20 4.62 4.27
N CYS A 107 -2.33 3.90 4.22
CA CYS A 107 -3.05 3.60 2.98
C CYS A 107 -4.42 4.30 2.91
N PHE A 108 -4.80 4.82 1.74
CA PHE A 108 -6.21 5.14 1.47
C PHE A 108 -6.99 3.84 1.27
N PRO A 109 -8.05 3.57 2.08
CA PRO A 109 -8.70 2.26 2.10
C PRO A 109 -9.23 1.81 0.73
N SER A 110 -9.97 2.68 0.03
CA SER A 110 -10.61 2.30 -1.24
C SER A 110 -9.59 2.07 -2.36
N SER A 111 -8.63 2.98 -2.47
CA SER A 111 -7.48 2.88 -3.37
C SER A 111 -6.70 1.58 -3.17
N PHE A 112 -6.35 1.24 -1.93
CA PHE A 112 -5.65 0.00 -1.58
C PHE A 112 -6.42 -1.25 -2.03
N LEU A 113 -7.71 -1.33 -1.70
CA LEU A 113 -8.54 -2.48 -2.07
C LEU A 113 -8.75 -2.60 -3.58
N LEU A 114 -8.96 -1.50 -4.29
CA LEU A 114 -9.10 -1.52 -5.76
C LEU A 114 -7.82 -2.00 -6.44
N SER A 115 -6.67 -1.54 -5.96
CA SER A 115 -5.34 -2.01 -6.40
C SER A 115 -5.22 -3.53 -6.23
N ARG A 116 -5.62 -4.05 -5.07
CA ARG A 116 -5.61 -5.50 -4.80
C ARG A 116 -6.54 -6.25 -5.74
N TYR A 117 -7.80 -5.82 -5.86
CA TYR A 117 -8.80 -6.48 -6.71
C TYR A 117 -8.43 -6.43 -8.20
N GLN A 118 -7.73 -5.39 -8.63
CA GLN A 118 -7.11 -5.31 -9.95
C GLN A 118 -6.05 -6.39 -10.15
N ASP A 119 -5.11 -6.49 -9.21
CA ASP A 119 -4.00 -7.43 -9.28
C ASP A 119 -4.46 -8.90 -9.20
N GLU A 120 -5.55 -9.16 -8.49
CA GLU A 120 -6.21 -10.47 -8.41
C GLU A 120 -7.05 -10.80 -9.65
N GLY A 121 -7.35 -9.79 -10.50
CA GLY A 121 -8.15 -9.92 -11.71
C GLY A 121 -9.63 -10.15 -11.45
N ILE A 122 -10.13 -9.78 -10.27
CA ILE A 122 -11.54 -9.95 -9.88
C ILE A 122 -12.37 -8.69 -10.12
N PHE A 123 -11.71 -7.53 -10.26
CA PHE A 123 -12.40 -6.27 -10.52
C PHE A 123 -12.62 -6.02 -12.01
N PRO A 124 -13.86 -5.71 -12.45
CA PRO A 124 -14.19 -5.52 -13.86
C PRO A 124 -13.92 -4.08 -14.31
N TRP A 125 -12.63 -3.73 -14.46
CA TRP A 125 -12.17 -2.38 -14.85
C TRP A 125 -12.84 -1.83 -16.12
N ASP A 126 -13.19 -2.73 -17.05
CA ASP A 126 -13.83 -2.37 -18.33
C ASP A 126 -15.22 -1.75 -18.17
N HIS A 127 -15.82 -1.84 -16.99
CA HIS A 127 -17.13 -1.29 -16.68
C HIS A 127 -17.08 0.04 -15.93
N ILE A 128 -15.90 0.55 -15.56
CA ILE A 128 -15.77 1.85 -14.90
C ILE A 128 -15.36 2.95 -15.89
N PRO A 129 -16.23 3.94 -16.15
CA PRO A 129 -15.89 5.08 -16.99
C PRO A 129 -14.64 5.80 -16.47
N GLY A 130 -13.69 6.09 -17.36
CA GLY A 130 -12.47 6.86 -17.05
C GLY A 130 -11.25 6.03 -16.67
N LEU A 131 -11.37 4.71 -16.49
CA LEU A 131 -10.22 3.86 -16.17
C LEU A 131 -9.72 3.10 -17.41
N PRO A 132 -8.39 2.99 -17.61
CA PRO A 132 -7.83 2.33 -18.78
C PRO A 132 -8.15 0.82 -18.77
N VAL A 133 -8.87 0.40 -19.81
CA VAL A 133 -9.19 -1.00 -20.15
C VAL A 133 -7.90 -1.79 -20.37
N GLY A 134 -7.74 -2.91 -19.69
CA GLY A 134 -6.58 -3.78 -19.87
C GLY A 134 -6.70 -5.11 -19.17
N ALA A 135 -6.44 -6.20 -19.90
CA ALA A 135 -6.34 -7.53 -19.31
C ALA A 135 -5.14 -7.59 -18.35
N VAL A 136 -5.41 -7.71 -17.05
CA VAL A 136 -4.37 -7.94 -16.05
C VAL A 136 -4.00 -9.41 -16.09
N ARG A 137 -2.75 -9.71 -16.45
CA ARG A 137 -2.23 -11.08 -16.31
C ARG A 137 -2.17 -11.42 -14.83
N LYS A 138 -2.91 -12.45 -14.41
CA LYS A 138 -2.81 -13.00 -13.04
C LYS A 138 -1.43 -13.58 -12.82
N SER A 139 -0.66 -12.99 -11.92
CA SER A 139 0.63 -13.51 -11.47
C SER A 139 0.40 -14.64 -10.47
N SER A 140 1.28 -15.65 -10.48
CA SER A 140 1.15 -16.84 -9.63
C SER A 140 2.48 -17.20 -8.98
N ILE A 141 2.44 -17.79 -7.79
CA ILE A 141 3.64 -18.30 -7.12
C ILE A 141 4.31 -19.37 -8.00
N PRO A 142 5.62 -19.26 -8.31
CA PRO A 142 6.29 -20.27 -9.13
C PRO A 142 6.16 -21.67 -8.52
N ALA A 143 5.90 -22.68 -9.36
CA ALA A 143 5.66 -24.06 -8.92
C ALA A 143 6.85 -24.69 -8.17
N SER A 144 8.07 -24.19 -8.40
CA SER A 144 9.27 -24.63 -7.69
C SER A 144 9.37 -24.11 -6.25
N VAL A 145 8.57 -23.11 -5.85
CA VAL A 145 8.54 -22.60 -4.49
C VAL A 145 7.65 -23.49 -3.63
N THR A 146 8.21 -24.02 -2.55
CA THR A 146 7.55 -24.98 -1.64
C THR A 146 7.42 -24.42 -0.23
N THR A 147 6.80 -25.20 0.66
CA THR A 147 6.60 -24.85 2.08
C THR A 147 7.86 -24.89 2.93
N SER A 148 9.02 -25.23 2.34
CA SER A 148 10.32 -25.22 3.00
C SER A 148 11.23 -24.19 2.36
N VAL A 149 12.07 -23.55 3.18
CA VAL A 149 13.04 -22.57 2.69
C VAL A 149 14.03 -23.24 1.73
N THR A 150 14.10 -22.75 0.50
CA THR A 150 15.04 -23.21 -0.52
C THR A 150 15.78 -22.04 -1.14
N THR A 151 17.01 -22.26 -1.60
CA THR A 151 17.79 -21.23 -2.31
C THR A 151 17.74 -21.49 -3.80
N GLN A 152 17.13 -20.57 -4.56
CA GLN A 152 16.89 -20.71 -6.00
C GLN A 152 17.49 -19.54 -6.77
N GLU A 153 17.82 -19.77 -8.04
CA GLU A 153 18.25 -18.68 -8.94
C GLU A 153 17.06 -17.79 -9.27
N LEU A 154 17.25 -16.49 -9.15
CA LEU A 154 16.17 -15.54 -9.38
C LEU A 154 15.66 -15.60 -10.83
N LYS A 155 16.54 -15.81 -11.81
CA LYS A 155 16.16 -15.96 -13.22
C LYS A 155 15.35 -17.23 -13.48
N SER A 156 15.56 -18.28 -12.69
CA SER A 156 14.78 -19.52 -12.80
C SER A 156 13.35 -19.33 -12.30
N LEU A 157 13.17 -18.48 -11.28
CA LEU A 157 11.85 -18.10 -10.76
C LEU A 157 11.14 -17.10 -11.67
N TYR A 158 11.89 -16.09 -12.14
CA TYR A 158 11.39 -14.97 -12.93
C TYR A 158 12.34 -14.69 -14.10
N PRO A 159 12.10 -15.28 -15.29
CA PRO A 159 13.01 -15.15 -16.43
C PRO A 159 13.22 -13.72 -16.94
N LEU A 160 12.24 -12.84 -16.70
CA LEU A 160 12.31 -11.42 -17.07
C LEU A 160 12.99 -10.55 -16.00
N SER A 161 13.40 -11.14 -14.88
CA SER A 161 14.12 -10.41 -13.83
C SER A 161 15.44 -9.85 -14.36
N ARG A 162 15.65 -8.55 -14.14
CA ARG A 162 16.97 -7.93 -14.33
C ARG A 162 17.84 -8.26 -13.13
N SER A 163 18.50 -9.41 -13.20
CA SER A 163 19.46 -9.85 -12.17
C SER A 163 20.71 -8.99 -12.18
N GLY A 164 21.23 -8.70 -10.99
CA GLY A 164 22.49 -7.95 -10.83
C GLY A 164 23.71 -8.76 -11.28
N THR A 165 23.62 -10.08 -11.20
CA THR A 165 24.65 -11.04 -11.65
C THR A 165 24.00 -12.24 -12.34
N SER A 166 24.78 -13.04 -13.09
CA SER A 166 24.26 -14.26 -13.73
C SER A 166 23.81 -15.31 -12.72
N ASP A 167 24.46 -15.35 -11.56
CA ASP A 167 24.34 -16.44 -10.57
C ASP A 167 23.61 -15.97 -9.31
N GLU A 168 22.74 -14.96 -9.45
CA GLU A 168 22.03 -14.40 -8.32
C GLU A 168 21.02 -15.40 -7.74
N ARG A 169 21.25 -15.77 -6.49
CA ARG A 169 20.40 -16.72 -5.76
C ARG A 169 19.72 -16.03 -4.59
N ILE A 170 18.44 -16.35 -4.41
CA ILE A 170 17.62 -15.86 -3.30
C ILE A 170 16.99 -17.02 -2.56
N LYS A 171 16.68 -16.82 -1.28
CA LYS A 171 15.84 -17.75 -0.53
C LYS A 171 14.38 -17.54 -0.89
N VAL A 172 13.64 -18.63 -0.98
CA VAL A 172 12.19 -18.59 -1.22
C VAL A 172 11.47 -19.54 -0.29
N LEU A 173 10.28 -19.12 0.12
CA LEU A 173 9.39 -19.85 0.99
C LEU A 173 7.95 -19.56 0.56
N ARG A 174 7.10 -20.59 0.52
CA ARG A 174 5.65 -20.46 0.38
C ARG A 174 5.01 -20.76 1.73
N LEU A 175 4.09 -19.93 2.17
CA LEU A 175 3.31 -20.15 3.38
C LEU A 175 1.83 -19.95 3.09
N THR A 176 1.01 -20.77 3.73
CA THR A 176 -0.42 -20.49 3.84
C THR A 176 -0.60 -19.19 4.62
N ASN A 177 -1.54 -18.35 4.20
CA ASN A 177 -1.84 -17.10 4.85
C ASN A 177 -2.27 -17.35 6.30
N ILE A 178 -1.59 -16.69 7.23
CA ILE A 178 -1.90 -16.67 8.65
C ILE A 178 -2.41 -15.27 8.95
N LYS A 179 -3.68 -15.17 9.37
CA LYS A 179 -4.35 -13.90 9.64
C LYS A 179 -3.71 -13.15 10.81
N ASN A 180 -3.41 -13.87 11.90
CA ASN A 180 -2.74 -13.29 13.05
C ASN A 180 -1.26 -13.00 12.76
N ARG A 181 -0.88 -11.73 12.83
CA ARG A 181 0.43 -11.22 12.38
C ARG A 181 1.58 -11.64 13.29
N GLU A 182 1.33 -11.78 14.59
CA GLU A 182 2.30 -12.30 15.57
C GLU A 182 2.65 -13.74 15.25
N THR A 183 1.62 -14.57 15.07
CA THR A 183 1.75 -15.99 14.72
C THR A 183 2.44 -16.13 13.37
N PHE A 184 2.06 -15.32 12.39
CA PHE A 184 2.73 -15.25 11.09
C PHE A 184 4.23 -14.97 11.24
N ALA A 185 4.59 -13.88 11.93
CA ALA A 185 5.98 -13.47 12.11
C ALA A 185 6.80 -14.57 12.83
N SER A 186 6.28 -15.14 13.92
CA SER A 186 6.95 -16.23 14.63
C SER A 186 7.16 -17.47 13.77
N GLN A 187 6.16 -17.88 12.98
CA GLN A 187 6.28 -19.04 12.10
C GLN A 187 7.29 -18.79 10.96
N VAL A 188 7.23 -17.61 10.32
CA VAL A 188 8.16 -17.21 9.27
C VAL A 188 9.59 -17.22 9.78
N ILE A 189 9.86 -16.60 10.93
CA ILE A 189 11.20 -16.55 11.54
C ILE A 189 11.71 -17.97 11.82
N ALA A 190 10.87 -18.85 12.34
CA ALA A 190 11.23 -20.24 12.64
C ALA A 190 11.60 -21.06 11.39
N GLN A 191 11.04 -20.74 10.22
CA GLN A 191 11.36 -21.42 8.95
C GLN A 191 12.76 -21.08 8.44
N PHE A 192 13.30 -19.90 8.75
CA PHE A 192 14.63 -19.46 8.34
C PHE A 192 15.70 -19.86 9.37
N SER A 193 16.02 -21.16 9.41
CA SER A 193 16.94 -21.75 10.38
C SER A 193 18.39 -21.26 10.30
N ASP A 194 18.78 -20.58 9.22
CA ASP A 194 20.11 -19.98 9.06
C ASP A 194 20.24 -18.61 9.75
N GLY A 195 19.18 -18.15 10.42
CA GLY A 195 19.19 -16.91 11.17
C GLY A 195 19.06 -15.65 10.32
N LEU A 196 18.76 -15.76 9.00
CA LEU A 196 18.57 -14.59 8.14
C LEU A 196 17.56 -13.62 8.77
N LEU A 197 16.38 -14.11 9.16
CA LEU A 197 15.30 -13.30 9.73
C LEU A 197 15.47 -12.95 11.21
N ALA A 198 16.50 -13.46 11.88
CA ALA A 198 16.84 -13.06 13.25
C ALA A 198 17.73 -11.80 13.28
N ARG A 199 18.17 -11.33 12.10
CA ARG A 199 18.96 -10.11 11.94
C ARG A 199 18.12 -8.87 12.18
N LYS A 200 18.77 -7.83 12.71
CA LYS A 200 18.15 -6.52 12.97
C LYS A 200 18.28 -5.55 11.79
N ASP A 201 19.17 -5.84 10.85
CA ASP A 201 19.46 -5.00 9.69
C ASP A 201 18.67 -5.47 8.46
N LEU A 202 17.36 -5.61 8.60
CA LEU A 202 16.48 -6.05 7.53
C LEU A 202 15.45 -4.99 7.17
N LEU A 203 15.13 -4.94 5.88
CA LEU A 203 13.99 -4.20 5.35
C LEU A 203 13.04 -5.18 4.66
N PHE A 204 11.76 -4.99 4.88
CA PHE A 204 10.67 -5.80 4.37
C PHE A 204 9.77 -4.96 3.47
N ARG A 205 9.34 -5.53 2.35
CA ARG A 205 8.35 -4.91 1.46
C ARG A 205 7.26 -5.92 1.16
N GLY A 206 6.07 -5.67 1.67
CA GLY A 206 4.85 -6.36 1.26
C GLY A 206 4.33 -5.84 -0.06
N LEU A 207 3.86 -6.72 -0.93
CA LEU A 207 3.26 -6.35 -2.21
C LEU A 207 2.48 -7.52 -2.82
N SER A 208 1.61 -7.22 -3.79
CA SER A 208 0.95 -8.22 -4.62
C SER A 208 1.95 -8.99 -5.50
N LEU A 209 1.55 -10.17 -6.00
CA LEU A 209 2.38 -10.96 -6.92
C LEU A 209 2.67 -10.22 -8.24
N ASN A 210 1.71 -9.44 -8.76
CA ASN A 210 1.92 -8.61 -9.95
C ASN A 210 2.98 -7.53 -9.69
N ALA A 211 2.86 -6.83 -8.56
CA ALA A 211 3.85 -5.83 -8.18
C ALA A 211 5.24 -6.43 -7.93
N LEU A 212 5.32 -7.66 -7.40
CA LEU A 212 6.56 -8.40 -7.27
C LEU A 212 7.20 -8.64 -8.64
N GLU A 213 6.45 -9.21 -9.60
CA GLU A 213 6.94 -9.46 -10.95
C GLU A 213 7.44 -8.18 -11.63
N ARG A 214 6.69 -7.08 -11.51
CA ARG A 214 7.10 -5.76 -12.04
C ARG A 214 8.36 -5.24 -11.37
N SER A 215 8.43 -5.33 -10.04
CA SER A 215 9.61 -4.90 -9.28
C SER A 215 10.84 -5.70 -9.71
N LEU A 216 10.75 -7.02 -9.75
CA LEU A 216 11.86 -7.89 -10.17
C LEU A 216 12.30 -7.64 -11.62
N SER A 217 11.35 -7.30 -12.50
CA SER A 217 11.65 -6.94 -13.88
C SER A 217 12.43 -5.62 -13.97
N PHE A 218 12.09 -4.64 -13.14
CA PHE A 218 12.83 -3.38 -13.08
C PHE A 218 12.62 -2.62 -11.75
N PHE A 219 13.69 -2.49 -10.96
CA PHE A 219 13.69 -1.68 -9.74
C PHE A 219 13.87 -0.20 -10.10
N VAL A 220 12.76 0.53 -10.10
CA VAL A 220 12.73 1.98 -10.36
C VAL A 220 11.78 2.65 -9.38
N PRO A 221 11.99 3.95 -9.08
CA PRO A 221 11.01 4.74 -8.34
C PRO A 221 9.70 4.75 -9.11
N VAL A 222 8.60 4.36 -8.44
CA VAL A 222 7.27 4.34 -9.04
C VAL A 222 6.32 5.18 -8.20
N ILE A 223 5.45 5.93 -8.87
CA ILE A 223 4.22 6.43 -8.24
C ILE A 223 3.19 5.34 -8.44
N ARG A 224 2.59 4.87 -7.35
CA ARG A 224 1.37 4.06 -7.48
C ARG A 224 0.16 4.98 -7.55
N SER A 225 -0.60 4.90 -8.64
CA SER A 225 -1.84 5.65 -8.82
C SER A 225 -2.96 5.22 -7.88
N THR A 226 -2.81 4.06 -7.22
CA THR A 226 -3.82 3.41 -6.38
C THR A 226 -3.35 3.15 -4.95
N ASN A 227 -2.16 3.61 -4.55
CA ASN A 227 -1.70 3.45 -3.17
C ASN A 227 -1.25 4.80 -2.63
N ALA A 228 -1.69 5.12 -1.41
CA ALA A 228 -1.24 6.27 -0.64
C ALA A 228 0.19 6.13 -0.11
N ASP A 229 0.87 5.01 -0.41
CA ASP A 229 2.26 4.71 -0.10
C ASP A 229 3.27 5.71 -0.70
N ASN A 230 2.83 6.77 -1.38
CA ASN A 230 3.70 7.77 -1.96
C ASN A 230 3.89 8.99 -1.03
N GLU A 231 3.69 8.88 0.29
CA GLU A 231 3.76 10.04 1.21
C GLU A 231 5.15 10.71 1.25
N PHE A 232 6.20 10.02 0.80
CA PHE A 232 7.54 10.56 0.53
C PHE A 232 7.86 10.67 -0.98
N GLY A 233 6.85 10.62 -1.85
CA GLY A 233 6.97 10.68 -3.31
C GLY A 233 7.17 9.35 -4.02
N PRO A 234 7.43 9.37 -5.35
CA PRO A 234 7.75 8.16 -6.11
C PRO A 234 8.92 7.40 -5.51
N GLY A 235 8.75 6.11 -5.28
CA GLY A 235 9.80 5.30 -4.67
C GLY A 235 9.44 3.84 -4.50
N ILE A 236 10.42 3.07 -4.03
CA ILE A 236 10.19 1.74 -3.47
C ILE A 236 10.21 1.87 -1.96
N TYR A 237 9.09 1.55 -1.33
CA TYR A 237 8.90 1.65 0.12
C TYR A 237 9.15 0.30 0.78
N ALA A 238 9.85 0.32 1.90
CA ALA A 238 10.11 -0.83 2.75
C ALA A 238 10.07 -0.41 4.23
N THR A 239 9.92 -1.35 5.14
CA THR A 239 9.85 -1.12 6.58
C THR A 239 10.72 -2.13 7.33
N GLU A 240 11.17 -1.79 8.52
CA GLU A 240 11.88 -2.73 9.41
C GLU A 240 10.90 -3.71 10.11
N ASP A 241 9.59 -3.44 10.05
CA ASP A 241 8.58 -4.27 10.69
C ASP A 241 7.96 -5.32 9.74
N LEU A 242 8.28 -6.59 9.99
CA LEU A 242 7.77 -7.73 9.19
C LEU A 242 6.24 -7.82 9.21
N LYS A 243 5.59 -7.41 10.30
CA LYS A 243 4.13 -7.49 10.43
C LYS A 243 3.44 -6.47 9.53
N THR A 244 3.96 -5.26 9.48
CA THR A 244 3.51 -4.21 8.55
C THR A 244 3.68 -4.67 7.11
N ALA A 245 4.83 -5.27 6.77
CA ALA A 245 5.01 -5.85 5.44
C ALA A 245 4.02 -7.00 5.14
N LYS A 246 3.58 -7.77 6.14
CA LYS A 246 2.51 -8.78 5.95
C LYS A 246 1.18 -8.14 5.57
N ASP A 247 0.83 -7.01 6.17
CA ASP A 247 -0.42 -6.30 5.85
C ASP A 247 -0.42 -5.82 4.40
N TYR A 248 0.70 -5.26 3.97
CA TYR A 248 0.91 -4.85 2.57
C TYR A 248 0.93 -6.01 1.56
N ALA A 249 1.36 -7.20 2.00
CA ALA A 249 1.32 -8.39 1.16
C ALA A 249 -0.10 -8.97 1.03
N GLY A 250 -1.03 -8.62 1.93
CA GLY A 250 -2.39 -9.11 1.92
C GLY A 250 -2.49 -10.63 2.11
N VAL A 251 -3.53 -11.23 1.52
CA VAL A 251 -3.81 -12.68 1.60
C VAL A 251 -2.95 -13.46 0.60
N THR A 252 -2.92 -13.03 -0.66
CA THR A 252 -2.25 -13.73 -1.77
C THR A 252 -1.15 -12.87 -2.42
N GLY A 253 -0.17 -12.46 -1.63
CA GLY A 253 0.95 -11.63 -2.10
C GLY A 253 2.32 -12.21 -1.77
N ALA A 254 3.29 -11.32 -1.62
CA ALA A 254 4.64 -11.66 -1.24
C ALA A 254 5.27 -10.61 -0.33
N ILE A 255 6.30 -11.02 0.39
CA ILE A 255 7.18 -10.15 1.16
C ILE A 255 8.59 -10.30 0.59
N MET A 256 9.14 -9.21 0.08
CA MET A 256 10.56 -9.12 -0.29
C MET A 256 11.37 -8.79 0.95
N VAL A 257 12.46 -9.52 1.17
CA VAL A 257 13.36 -9.34 2.32
C VAL A 257 14.70 -8.84 1.82
N PHE A 258 15.12 -7.69 2.32
CA PHE A 258 16.38 -7.05 2.00
C PHE A 258 17.25 -6.93 3.23
N THR A 259 18.57 -6.99 3.07
CA THR A 259 19.48 -6.44 4.08
C THR A 259 19.44 -4.91 3.98
N LYS A 260 19.50 -4.20 5.11
CA LYS A 260 19.56 -2.73 5.10
C LYS A 260 20.84 -2.30 4.36
N PRO A 261 20.75 -1.56 3.25
CA PRO A 261 21.94 -1.23 2.48
C PRO A 261 22.87 -0.26 3.21
N ASP A 262 24.16 -0.30 2.88
CA ASP A 262 25.10 0.72 3.31
C ASP A 262 24.82 2.04 2.59
N THR A 263 24.55 3.10 3.36
CA THR A 263 24.14 4.41 2.86
C THR A 263 25.28 5.42 2.81
N GLN A 264 26.54 5.01 3.06
CA GLN A 264 27.66 5.95 3.15
C GLN A 264 27.87 6.80 1.89
N ASP A 265 27.61 6.23 0.70
CA ASP A 265 27.74 6.91 -0.60
C ASP A 265 26.39 7.42 -1.16
N MET A 266 25.35 7.50 -0.32
CA MET A 266 24.00 7.91 -0.72
C MET A 266 23.62 9.24 -0.07
N ASN A 267 22.79 10.03 -0.76
CA ASN A 267 22.08 11.13 -0.13
C ASN A 267 20.92 10.57 0.71
N TYR A 268 21.26 10.10 1.91
CA TYR A 268 20.32 9.63 2.90
C TYR A 268 19.73 10.81 3.67
N TRP A 269 18.42 10.91 3.70
CA TRP A 269 17.70 12.00 4.37
C TRP A 269 16.67 11.46 5.36
N GLN A 270 16.75 11.96 6.60
CA GLN A 270 15.71 11.85 7.61
C GLN A 270 15.09 13.24 7.80
N PRO A 271 13.85 13.46 7.32
CA PRO A 271 13.17 14.73 7.50
C PRO A 271 13.01 15.06 9.00
N THR A 272 13.19 16.33 9.36
CA THR A 272 12.76 16.84 10.67
C THR A 272 11.23 16.83 10.78
N ASP A 273 10.67 16.98 11.99
CA ASP A 273 9.21 16.98 12.20
C ASP A 273 8.46 17.98 11.29
N ASP A 274 9.04 19.15 11.03
CA ASP A 274 8.45 20.19 10.18
C ASP A 274 8.55 19.81 8.70
N GLU A 275 9.73 19.34 8.27
CA GLU A 275 9.95 18.88 6.89
C GLU A 275 9.08 17.67 6.56
N TRP A 276 8.92 16.73 7.49
CA TRP A 276 8.05 15.56 7.37
C TRP A 276 6.60 15.98 7.15
N LYS A 277 6.08 16.92 7.96
CA LYS A 277 4.70 17.44 7.82
C LYS A 277 4.47 18.06 6.45
N HIS A 278 5.44 18.85 5.99
CA HIS A 278 5.37 19.52 4.70
C HIS A 278 5.47 18.55 3.52
N LEU A 279 6.38 17.57 3.60
CA LEU A 279 6.55 16.52 2.59
C LEU A 279 5.29 15.65 2.46
N THR A 280 4.82 15.11 3.57
CA THR A 280 3.62 14.26 3.60
C THR A 280 2.37 15.05 3.18
N ALA A 281 2.21 16.30 3.62
CA ALA A 281 1.10 17.14 3.18
C ALA A 281 1.09 17.35 1.67
N LYS A 282 2.25 17.54 1.05
CA LYS A 282 2.37 17.68 -0.40
C LYS A 282 1.92 16.42 -1.13
N TRP A 283 2.41 15.27 -0.70
CA TRP A 283 2.18 14.00 -1.39
C TRP A 283 0.81 13.38 -1.12
N LEU A 284 0.23 13.64 0.05
CA LEU A 284 -1.15 13.28 0.37
C LEU A 284 -2.18 14.25 -0.23
N GLY A 285 -1.73 15.32 -0.91
CA GLY A 285 -2.61 16.30 -1.55
C GLY A 285 -3.44 17.12 -0.54
N LEU A 286 -2.89 17.40 0.64
CA LEU A 286 -3.63 18.15 1.67
C LEU A 286 -3.84 19.60 1.23
N SER A 287 -5.06 20.10 1.38
CA SER A 287 -5.43 21.48 1.01
C SER A 287 -5.04 22.48 2.11
N LEU A 288 -3.74 22.60 2.40
CA LEU A 288 -3.18 23.57 3.34
C LEU A 288 -2.54 24.75 2.59
N SER A 289 -2.72 25.97 3.11
CA SER A 289 -1.91 27.11 2.67
C SER A 289 -0.47 26.93 3.16
N ASP A 290 0.51 27.36 2.35
CA ASP A 290 1.95 27.39 2.68
C ASP A 290 2.71 26.05 2.71
N ILE A 291 2.21 24.99 2.04
CA ILE A 291 2.99 23.78 1.83
C ILE A 291 4.21 24.09 0.94
N ARG A 292 5.40 23.73 1.44
CA ARG A 292 6.69 23.86 0.73
C ARG A 292 7.42 22.54 0.79
N VAL A 293 7.87 22.04 -0.35
CA VAL A 293 8.69 20.82 -0.38
C VAL A 293 10.09 21.16 0.18
N PRO A 294 10.59 20.41 1.17
CA PRO A 294 11.95 20.62 1.69
C PRO A 294 13.02 20.44 0.61
N GLU A 295 14.06 21.27 0.61
CA GLU A 295 15.08 21.25 -0.45
C GLU A 295 15.81 19.89 -0.54
N ALA A 296 16.05 19.24 0.60
CA ALA A 296 16.70 17.93 0.69
C ALA A 296 15.96 16.84 -0.11
N TYR A 297 14.64 16.98 -0.32
CA TYR A 297 13.85 16.07 -1.14
C TYR A 297 14.38 15.95 -2.57
N HIS A 298 14.87 17.05 -3.16
CA HIS A 298 15.29 17.08 -4.57
C HIS A 298 16.57 16.30 -4.85
N THR A 299 17.38 16.05 -3.82
CA THR A 299 18.67 15.37 -3.94
C THR A 299 18.70 14.02 -3.24
N ALA A 300 17.67 13.66 -2.48
CA ALA A 300 17.62 12.43 -1.71
C ALA A 300 17.63 11.19 -2.62
N ASP A 301 18.44 10.20 -2.26
CA ASP A 301 18.38 8.85 -2.81
C ASP A 301 17.46 7.95 -1.98
N ILE A 302 17.47 8.20 -0.67
CA ILE A 302 16.76 7.44 0.35
C ILE A 302 16.15 8.44 1.33
N ILE A 303 14.86 8.26 1.62
CA ILE A 303 14.13 9.03 2.64
C ILE A 303 13.67 8.04 3.71
N GLU A 304 14.01 8.29 4.98
CA GLU A 304 13.53 7.49 6.11
C GLU A 304 12.75 8.38 7.08
N GLY A 305 11.56 7.93 7.48
CA GLY A 305 10.72 8.68 8.40
C GLY A 305 9.50 7.87 8.85
N PRO A 306 8.73 8.39 9.83
CA PRO A 306 7.54 7.71 10.32
C PRO A 306 6.47 7.65 9.22
N MET A 307 5.71 6.56 9.19
CA MET A 307 4.50 6.45 8.37
C MET A 307 3.45 7.44 8.86
N SER A 308 2.59 7.98 7.99
CA SER A 308 1.48 8.82 8.44
C SER A 308 0.25 8.03 8.88
N THR A 309 -0.45 8.55 9.89
CA THR A 309 -1.77 8.13 10.35
C THR A 309 -2.82 9.20 10.07
N ASP A 310 -4.09 8.79 10.10
CA ASP A 310 -5.28 9.63 9.93
C ASP A 310 -5.37 10.36 8.58
N GLN A 311 -4.79 9.82 7.50
CA GLN A 311 -4.70 10.50 6.21
C GLN A 311 -6.04 11.04 5.70
N ALA A 312 -7.10 10.22 5.78
CA ALA A 312 -8.44 10.61 5.34
C ALA A 312 -9.01 11.77 6.18
N LYS A 313 -8.81 11.77 7.51
CA LYS A 313 -9.25 12.88 8.37
C LYS A 313 -8.38 14.12 8.17
N ALA A 314 -7.10 13.95 7.87
CA ALA A 314 -6.17 15.03 7.52
C ALA A 314 -6.65 15.77 6.26
N GLN A 315 -7.06 15.03 5.23
CA GLN A 315 -7.66 15.58 4.01
C GLN A 315 -9.00 16.28 4.31
N LYS A 316 -9.93 15.60 4.99
CA LYS A 316 -11.28 16.14 5.28
C LYS A 316 -11.26 17.41 6.11
N LYS A 317 -10.34 17.51 7.09
CA LYS A 317 -10.24 18.63 8.02
C LYS A 317 -9.21 19.67 7.60
N SER A 318 -8.55 19.50 6.45
CA SER A 318 -7.40 20.32 6.02
C SER A 318 -6.42 20.57 7.17
N ARG A 319 -5.89 19.48 7.74
CA ARG A 319 -4.86 19.50 8.81
C ARG A 319 -3.69 18.62 8.41
N PHE A 320 -2.53 18.80 9.02
CA PHE A 320 -1.43 17.84 8.87
C PHE A 320 -1.83 16.45 9.38
N ALA A 321 -1.32 15.42 8.70
CA ALA A 321 -1.36 14.04 9.18
C ALA A 321 -0.49 13.90 10.44
N ARG A 322 -0.69 12.81 11.18
CA ARG A 322 0.10 12.52 12.39
C ARG A 322 1.16 11.46 12.06
N PRO A 323 2.34 11.52 12.67
CA PRO A 323 3.33 10.46 12.52
C PRO A 323 2.93 9.23 13.34
N ASP A 324 3.15 8.04 12.79
CA ASP A 324 3.14 6.78 13.52
C ASP A 324 4.49 6.55 14.24
N THR A 325 4.54 5.50 15.03
CA THR A 325 5.74 4.92 15.64
C THR A 325 6.53 4.00 14.70
N ILE A 326 5.91 3.48 13.63
CA ILE A 326 6.63 2.73 12.60
C ILE A 326 7.26 3.66 11.59
N ASN A 327 8.54 3.42 11.33
CA ASN A 327 9.25 4.05 10.23
C ASN A 327 9.12 3.23 8.94
N GLN A 328 9.17 3.97 7.84
CA GLN A 328 9.37 3.44 6.50
C GLN A 328 10.59 4.08 5.85
N THR A 329 11.20 3.34 4.94
CA THR A 329 12.33 3.76 4.11
C THR A 329 11.89 3.74 2.66
N ALA A 330 11.90 4.92 2.03
CA ALA A 330 11.61 5.11 0.62
C ALA A 330 12.90 5.25 -0.18
N PHE A 331 13.08 4.38 -1.18
CA PHE A 331 14.17 4.48 -2.16
C PHE A 331 13.64 5.24 -3.37
N VAL A 332 13.98 6.53 -3.45
CA VAL A 332 13.31 7.52 -4.33
C VAL A 332 14.11 7.87 -5.58
N SER A 333 15.39 7.47 -5.66
CA SER A 333 16.21 7.61 -6.86
C SER A 333 16.49 6.26 -7.53
N TYR A 334 16.93 6.30 -8.80
CA TYR A 334 17.42 5.12 -9.50
C TYR A 334 18.62 4.47 -8.77
N HIS A 335 19.48 5.30 -8.17
CA HIS A 335 20.65 4.81 -7.45
C HIS A 335 20.25 4.08 -6.16
N GLY A 336 19.33 4.67 -5.39
CA GLY A 336 18.74 4.04 -4.21
C GLY A 336 18.03 2.72 -4.57
N CYS A 337 17.22 2.70 -5.63
CA CYS A 337 16.54 1.49 -6.09
C CYS A 337 17.52 0.39 -6.52
N GLN A 338 18.61 0.77 -7.21
CA GLN A 338 19.66 -0.17 -7.61
C GLN A 338 20.37 -0.76 -6.39
N LEU A 339 20.61 0.06 -5.37
CA LEU A 339 21.23 -0.38 -4.12
C LEU A 339 20.31 -1.37 -3.37
N LEU A 340 19.04 -1.00 -3.17
CA LEU A 340 18.04 -1.90 -2.57
C LEU A 340 17.97 -3.23 -3.31
N ARG A 341 17.95 -3.19 -4.65
CA ARG A 341 17.92 -4.40 -5.48
C ARG A 341 19.05 -5.37 -5.15
N ARG A 342 20.27 -4.87 -4.94
CA ARG A 342 21.44 -5.70 -4.61
C ARG A 342 21.31 -6.38 -3.25
N GLU A 343 20.50 -5.80 -2.37
CA GLU A 343 20.28 -6.34 -1.03
C GLU A 343 19.13 -7.33 -0.91
N LEU A 344 18.45 -7.68 -2.01
CA LEU A 344 17.39 -8.70 -1.99
C LEU A 344 17.97 -10.06 -1.59
N LYS A 345 17.53 -10.63 -0.46
CA LYS A 345 17.99 -11.93 0.07
C LYS A 345 16.92 -13.02 0.02
N ALA A 346 15.66 -12.65 0.19
CA ALA A 346 14.57 -13.62 0.17
C ALA A 346 13.25 -13.07 -0.38
N ILE A 347 12.38 -13.97 -0.82
CA ILE A 347 10.97 -13.70 -1.12
C ILE A 347 10.11 -14.73 -0.39
N ILE A 348 9.18 -14.26 0.44
CA ILE A 348 8.21 -15.09 1.15
C ILE A 348 6.87 -14.91 0.46
N PHE A 349 6.29 -15.99 -0.06
CA PHE A 349 5.02 -16.00 -0.77
C PHE A 349 3.88 -16.42 0.16
N LEU A 350 2.72 -15.78 0.01
CA LEU A 350 1.50 -16.02 0.78
C LEU A 350 0.42 -16.59 -0.15
N GLU A 351 -0.27 -17.63 0.30
CA GLU A 351 -1.42 -18.23 -0.40
C GLU A 351 -2.62 -18.50 0.51
#